data_AF-U4TK24-F1
#
_entry.id   AF-U4TK24-F1
#
_cell.length_a   1.000
_cell.length_b   1.000
_cell.length_c   1.000
_cell.angle_alpha   90.00
_cell.angle_beta   90.00
_cell.angle_gamma   90.00
#
_symmetry.space_group_name_H-M   'P 1'
#
loop_
_entity.id
_entity.type
_entity.pdbx_description
1 polymer ?
#
loop_
_entity_poly.entity_id
_entity_poly.type
_entity_poly.pdbx_seq_one_letter_code
_entity_poly.pdbx_strand_id
1 'polypeptide(L)'
;MSVEELEEIIVRRKWGWIVASLALAVLLLVGGCGQHQDMVGPVLKRSKTTWYLYQGKGKSDVLSFQFNKADVVVKAVDAVGETAGENKLDSSFANPKYTGDISKNTLQVKANPAINLTFVAPYAGAGNGYAVTGYTVTYQGKTYRFARLKNTDQRKKEKSSTAASSSQDGGTSANGDNSSLANRLMTALVDVNAGAQPVADKAYVGTFSYRMFVGKNVAAGEITVNANGTYQNAWTELNTTKPADANKASVISYSISTGQLQAAYGKEYLAPKNLLTVNYTVHGQNAARRLPQRVTLWTNGRSGDNINLARARIENTDAQLIFYSKDITPWPKEGLGPAQTGVALTKMNGYVPGIPDVYNNTRNAYRAIQKTPVQSNADFMQLVGAITDANDSSIGNVSVDFTDLYGAGVKTTDYQGINKDGTKQAQMQYVFVVSPAKVVEGATYIINTQSGALLVFGLLDGKLYLLHQPDPDSSTVTWMGLTADLTVPPLQIRLNPSI
;
A
#
# COMPACT_ATOMS: atom_id res chain seq x y z
N MET A 1 72.84 49.62 -9.89
CA MET A 1 72.29 48.42 -9.23
C MET A 1 73.45 47.71 -8.57
N SER A 2 73.69 48.01 -7.31
CA SER A 2 74.87 47.52 -6.58
C SER A 2 74.72 46.04 -6.24
N VAL A 3 75.84 45.36 -6.01
CA VAL A 3 75.84 43.97 -5.52
C VAL A 3 75.09 43.86 -4.18
N GLU A 4 75.07 44.94 -3.40
CA GLU A 4 74.27 45.09 -2.18
C GLU A 4 72.75 45.16 -2.43
N GLU A 5 72.30 45.76 -3.54
CA GLU A 5 70.88 45.81 -3.91
C GLU A 5 70.33 44.48 -4.46
N LEU A 6 71.20 43.57 -4.92
CA LEU A 6 70.84 42.22 -5.39
C LEU A 6 70.81 41.19 -4.25
N GLU A 7 71.65 41.34 -3.23
CA GLU A 7 71.61 40.49 -2.03
C GLU A 7 70.40 40.80 -1.13
N GLU A 8 69.94 42.05 -1.07
CA GLU A 8 68.77 42.43 -0.27
C GLU A 8 67.45 41.84 -0.82
N ILE A 9 67.35 41.64 -2.14
CA ILE A 9 66.16 41.07 -2.80
C ILE A 9 66.12 39.54 -2.67
N ILE A 10 67.27 38.86 -2.64
CA ILE A 10 67.36 37.40 -2.48
C ILE A 10 67.15 36.98 -1.02
N VAL A 11 67.58 37.80 -0.05
CA VAL A 11 67.34 37.56 1.38
C VAL A 11 65.87 37.80 1.74
N ARG A 12 65.24 38.89 1.26
CA ARG A 12 63.81 39.17 1.55
C ARG A 12 62.85 38.10 1.00
N ARG A 13 63.19 37.44 -0.11
CA ARG A 13 62.35 36.38 -0.72
C ARG A 13 62.47 35.01 -0.03
N LYS A 14 63.61 34.70 0.62
CA LYS A 14 63.78 33.47 1.42
C LYS A 14 63.23 33.59 2.84
N TRP A 15 63.26 34.79 3.44
CA TRP A 15 62.64 35.02 4.76
C TRP A 15 61.11 35.10 4.71
N GLY A 16 60.52 35.54 3.59
CA GLY A 16 59.05 35.52 3.42
C GLY A 16 58.43 34.13 3.44
N TRP A 17 59.16 33.09 2.99
CA TRP A 17 58.67 31.71 2.99
C TRP A 17 58.87 31.02 4.34
N ILE A 18 59.93 31.37 5.08
CA ILE A 18 60.21 30.82 6.42
C ILE A 18 59.28 31.46 7.46
N VAL A 19 59.00 32.77 7.38
CA VAL A 19 58.06 33.46 8.30
C VAL A 19 56.60 33.07 8.02
N ALA A 20 56.21 32.83 6.75
CA ALA A 20 54.88 32.31 6.43
C ALA A 20 54.69 30.85 6.88
N SER A 21 55.75 30.03 6.83
CA SER A 21 55.71 28.63 7.29
C SER A 21 55.74 28.51 8.82
N LEU A 22 56.48 29.39 9.52
CA LEU A 22 56.48 29.44 10.99
C LEU A 22 55.19 30.04 11.55
N ALA A 23 54.59 31.04 10.89
CA ALA A 23 53.29 31.58 11.28
C ALA A 23 52.16 30.55 11.08
N LEU A 24 52.22 29.73 10.03
CA LEU A 24 51.26 28.63 9.81
C LEU A 24 51.47 27.47 10.80
N ALA A 25 52.71 27.18 11.22
CA ALA A 25 53.02 26.17 12.24
C ALA A 25 52.67 26.61 13.67
N VAL A 26 52.79 27.90 14.00
CA VAL A 26 52.36 28.44 15.32
C VAL A 26 50.84 28.63 15.38
N LEU A 27 50.15 28.95 14.27
CA LEU A 27 48.68 28.87 14.20
C LEU A 27 48.16 27.43 14.28
N LEU A 28 48.97 26.42 13.96
CA LEU A 28 48.64 25.00 14.13
C LEU A 28 49.03 24.42 15.51
N LEU A 29 49.79 25.15 16.34
CA LEU A 29 50.29 24.65 17.64
C LEU A 29 49.78 25.42 18.88
N VAL A 30 49.09 26.56 18.74
CA VAL A 30 48.47 27.30 19.89
C VAL A 30 46.95 27.03 20.02
N GLY A 31 46.38 26.11 19.24
CA GLY A 31 45.03 25.56 19.46
C GLY A 31 44.98 24.37 20.43
N GLY A 32 46.09 24.04 21.10
CA GLY A 32 46.30 22.82 21.89
C GLY A 32 46.21 23.01 23.40
N CYS A 33 45.11 23.57 23.90
CA CYS A 33 44.60 23.31 25.25
C CYS A 33 43.08 23.42 25.18
N GLY A 34 42.48 22.46 24.47
CA GLY A 34 41.05 22.24 24.55
C GLY A 34 40.73 21.87 25.99
N GLN A 35 40.12 22.81 26.72
CA GLN A 35 39.39 22.52 27.93
C GLN A 35 38.59 21.23 27.73
N HIS A 36 38.55 20.41 28.78
CA HIS A 36 37.67 19.25 28.88
C HIS A 36 36.24 19.73 28.60
N GLN A 37 35.81 19.72 27.34
CA GLN A 37 34.43 19.93 26.99
C GLN A 37 33.74 18.63 27.39
N ASP A 38 33.05 18.69 28.53
CA ASP A 38 31.93 17.79 28.77
C ASP A 38 31.19 17.62 27.42
N MET A 39 30.98 16.38 26.97
CA MET A 39 30.12 16.07 25.82
C MET A 39 28.64 16.40 26.10
N VAL A 40 28.36 17.31 27.03
CA VAL A 40 27.06 17.86 27.33
C VAL A 40 27.14 19.35 27.06
N GLY A 41 26.99 19.70 25.78
CA GLY A 41 26.64 21.05 25.38
C GLY A 41 25.29 21.48 25.99
N PRO A 42 24.95 22.78 25.94
CA PRO A 42 23.72 23.30 26.52
C PRO A 42 22.51 22.50 26.02
N VAL A 43 21.48 22.36 26.86
CA VAL A 43 20.27 21.58 26.56
C VAL A 43 19.64 22.07 25.25
N LEU A 44 20.00 21.39 24.17
CA LEU A 44 19.47 21.60 22.82
C LEU A 44 18.16 20.84 22.69
N LYS A 45 17.14 21.48 22.10
CA LYS A 45 15.79 20.93 21.95
C LYS A 45 15.81 19.49 21.41
N ARG A 46 15.05 18.62 22.09
CA ARG A 46 14.89 17.15 22.02
C ARG A 46 15.00 16.44 20.65
N SER A 47 14.79 17.11 19.51
CA SER A 47 14.76 16.49 18.19
C SER A 47 16.11 16.47 17.46
N LYS A 48 17.11 17.28 17.90
CA LYS A 48 18.42 17.40 17.21
C LYS A 48 19.46 16.34 17.65
N THR A 49 19.14 15.49 18.62
CA THR A 49 20.08 14.54 19.27
C THR A 49 19.78 13.07 18.99
N THR A 50 18.70 12.76 18.25
CA THR A 50 18.29 11.38 17.98
C THR A 50 19.04 10.81 16.78
N TRP A 51 19.71 9.69 16.98
CA TRP A 51 20.32 8.88 15.94
C TRP A 51 19.39 7.75 15.55
N TYR A 52 19.46 7.32 14.29
CA TYR A 52 18.64 6.26 13.75
C TYR A 52 19.53 5.22 13.10
N LEU A 53 19.35 3.95 13.48
CA LEU A 53 19.94 2.80 12.80
C LEU A 53 18.91 2.18 11.86
N TYR A 54 19.22 2.04 10.57
CA TYR A 54 18.31 1.48 9.58
C TYR A 54 19.05 0.92 8.36
N GLN A 55 18.52 -0.10 7.69
CA GLN A 55 19.22 -0.78 6.59
C GLN A 55 18.94 -0.16 5.20
N GLY A 56 17.77 0.48 5.02
CA GLY A 56 17.25 0.94 3.72
C GLY A 56 16.84 2.42 3.70
N LYS A 57 15.61 2.75 3.27
CA LYS A 57 15.10 4.13 3.25
C LYS A 57 14.56 4.63 4.59
N GLY A 58 14.79 3.92 5.69
CA GLY A 58 14.38 4.36 7.03
C GLY A 58 12.87 4.28 7.31
N LYS A 59 12.13 3.40 6.63
CA LYS A 59 10.68 3.17 6.83
C LYS A 59 10.33 1.86 7.57
N SER A 60 11.34 1.06 7.91
CA SER A 60 11.21 -0.18 8.68
C SER A 60 12.51 -0.48 9.41
N ASP A 61 12.42 -1.26 10.48
CA ASP A 61 13.58 -1.72 11.27
C ASP A 61 14.47 -0.59 11.78
N VAL A 62 13.83 0.52 12.17
CA VAL A 62 14.52 1.69 12.67
C VAL A 62 14.66 1.60 14.19
N LEU A 63 15.89 1.65 14.66
CA LEU A 63 16.16 1.91 16.07
C LEU A 63 16.50 3.38 16.23
N SER A 64 15.76 4.09 17.09
CA SER A 64 16.13 5.43 17.53
C SER A 64 16.98 5.35 18.79
N PHE A 65 18.08 6.10 18.82
CA PHE A 65 19.00 6.21 19.93
C PHE A 65 19.05 7.65 20.40
N GLN A 66 18.75 7.86 21.67
CA GLN A 66 18.95 9.12 22.35
C GLN A 66 19.99 8.91 23.45
N PHE A 67 21.23 9.30 23.16
CA PHE A 67 22.35 9.15 24.09
C PHE A 67 22.26 10.20 25.19
N ASN A 68 22.34 9.74 26.44
CA ASN A 68 22.55 10.55 27.62
C ASN A 68 23.97 10.30 28.16
N LYS A 69 24.38 10.98 29.24
CA LYS A 69 25.77 10.91 29.76
C LYS A 69 26.22 9.49 30.18
N ALA A 70 25.29 8.65 30.65
CA ALA A 70 25.61 7.33 31.21
C ALA A 70 24.86 6.16 30.56
N ASP A 71 23.79 6.44 29.80
CA ASP A 71 22.90 5.46 29.19
C ASP A 71 22.37 5.96 27.85
N VAL A 72 21.65 5.11 27.14
CA VAL A 72 21.00 5.45 25.88
C VAL A 72 19.56 4.97 25.92
N VAL A 73 18.63 5.86 25.60
CA VAL A 73 17.25 5.46 25.34
C VAL A 73 17.20 4.89 23.93
N VAL A 74 16.96 3.59 23.84
CA VAL A 74 16.80 2.89 22.56
C VAL A 74 15.33 2.56 22.38
N LYS A 75 14.77 2.94 21.23
CA LYS A 75 13.41 2.54 20.85
C LYS A 75 13.38 1.90 19.48
N ALA A 76 12.62 0.84 19.34
CA ALA A 76 12.16 0.38 18.03
C ALA A 76 11.03 1.30 17.57
N VAL A 77 11.29 2.07 16.52
CA VAL A 77 10.35 3.02 15.92
C VAL A 77 10.01 2.58 14.50
N ASP A 78 8.86 3.03 14.01
CA ASP A 78 8.39 2.63 12.68
C ASP A 78 9.24 3.23 11.56
N ALA A 79 9.73 4.46 11.74
CA ALA A 79 10.52 5.16 10.73
C ALA A 79 11.50 6.20 11.29
N VAL A 80 12.45 6.63 10.45
CA VAL A 80 13.33 7.77 10.72
C VAL A 80 12.49 9.03 10.92
N GLY A 81 12.76 9.76 12.00
CA GLY A 81 12.01 10.95 12.41
C GLY A 81 10.85 10.68 13.37
N GLU A 82 10.48 9.41 13.59
CA GLU A 82 9.49 9.05 14.61
C GLU A 82 10.11 9.07 16.02
N THR A 83 9.24 9.27 17.02
CA THR A 83 9.63 9.43 18.43
C THR A 83 8.90 8.47 19.38
N ALA A 84 7.78 7.91 18.93
CA ALA A 84 7.03 6.87 19.62
C ALA A 84 7.50 5.49 19.14
N GLY A 85 7.71 4.57 20.09
CA GLY A 85 8.25 3.25 19.82
C GLY A 85 8.44 2.44 21.09
N GLU A 86 8.69 1.15 20.92
CA GLU A 86 8.93 0.19 22.01
C GLU A 86 10.34 0.36 22.57
N ASN A 87 10.48 0.55 23.88
CA ASN A 87 11.79 0.67 24.53
C ASN A 87 12.57 -0.65 24.45
N LYS A 88 13.86 -0.57 24.10
CA LYS A 88 14.81 -1.67 24.23
C LYS A 88 15.64 -1.44 25.48
N LEU A 89 15.30 -2.20 26.52
CA LEU A 89 15.91 -2.13 27.85
C LEU A 89 17.06 -3.13 27.97
N ASP A 90 17.89 -2.97 29.00
CA ASP A 90 18.88 -3.96 29.39
C ASP A 90 18.24 -5.14 30.15
N SER A 91 19.05 -6.09 30.60
CA SER A 91 18.59 -7.26 31.36
C SER A 91 18.02 -6.93 32.74
N SER A 92 18.19 -5.70 33.23
CA SER A 92 17.64 -5.19 34.49
C SER A 92 16.44 -4.27 34.27
N PHE A 93 15.86 -4.26 33.07
CA PHE A 93 14.75 -3.38 32.66
C PHE A 93 15.07 -1.88 32.76
N ALA A 94 16.35 -1.51 32.70
CA ALA A 94 16.80 -0.12 32.67
C ALA A 94 17.20 0.32 31.25
N ASN A 95 17.40 1.62 31.06
CA ASN A 95 17.97 2.13 29.81
C ASN A 95 19.37 1.50 29.61
N PRO A 96 19.66 0.95 28.42
CA PRO A 96 20.95 0.34 28.15
C PRO A 96 22.13 1.29 28.36
N LYS A 97 23.21 0.77 28.95
CA LYS A 97 24.51 1.44 28.92
C LYS A 97 25.17 1.25 27.57
N TYR A 98 26.02 2.20 27.18
CA TYR A 98 26.78 2.13 25.94
C TYR A 98 28.27 2.40 26.16
N THR A 99 29.11 1.83 25.30
CA THR A 99 30.56 2.01 25.30
C THR A 99 31.04 2.11 23.85
N GLY A 100 31.81 3.15 23.54
CA GLY A 100 32.49 3.31 22.26
C GLY A 100 33.97 2.94 22.37
N ASP A 101 34.51 2.28 21.34
CA ASP A 101 35.94 2.01 21.19
C ASP A 101 36.43 2.67 19.91
N ILE A 102 37.22 3.74 20.04
CA ILE A 102 37.75 4.51 18.92
C ILE A 102 38.75 3.67 18.11
N SER A 103 39.56 2.84 18.79
CA SER A 103 40.59 2.03 18.14
C SER A 103 40.00 0.93 17.26
N LYS A 104 38.85 0.38 17.66
CA LYS A 104 38.12 -0.65 16.92
C LYS A 104 37.00 -0.09 16.05
N ASN A 105 36.79 1.23 16.10
CA ASN A 105 35.70 1.92 15.43
C ASN A 105 34.34 1.27 15.74
N THR A 106 34.05 0.98 17.01
CA THR A 106 32.83 0.30 17.43
C THR A 106 32.02 1.06 18.47
N LEU A 107 30.71 0.82 18.48
CA LEU A 107 29.78 1.21 19.53
C LEU A 107 29.02 -0.02 19.99
N GLN A 108 29.09 -0.31 21.28
CA GLN A 108 28.32 -1.37 21.92
C GLN A 108 27.25 -0.75 22.83
N VAL A 109 26.02 -1.22 22.70
CA VAL A 109 24.88 -0.87 23.56
C VAL A 109 24.37 -2.15 24.22
N LYS A 110 24.38 -2.19 25.54
CA LYS A 110 24.02 -3.35 26.37
C LYS A 110 22.50 -3.52 26.51
N ALA A 111 21.77 -3.45 25.40
CA ALA A 111 20.36 -3.80 25.34
C ALA A 111 20.17 -5.33 25.40
N ASN A 112 18.94 -5.79 25.56
CA ASN A 112 18.59 -7.20 25.39
C ASN A 112 17.65 -7.38 24.18
N PRO A 113 18.13 -7.88 23.02
CA PRO A 113 19.50 -8.32 22.74
C PRO A 113 20.49 -7.16 22.55
N ALA A 114 21.79 -7.43 22.75
CA ALA A 114 22.84 -6.41 22.66
C ALA A 114 23.01 -5.88 21.23
N ILE A 115 23.29 -4.58 21.11
CA ILE A 115 23.46 -3.90 19.82
C ILE A 115 24.93 -3.53 19.67
N ASN A 116 25.61 -4.14 18.70
CA ASN A 116 27.03 -3.90 18.42
C ASN A 116 27.19 -3.34 17.00
N LEU A 117 27.70 -2.12 16.88
CA LEU A 117 27.92 -1.44 15.62
C LEU A 117 29.43 -1.33 15.36
N THR A 118 29.85 -1.63 14.13
CA THR A 118 31.20 -1.31 13.64
C THR A 118 31.09 -0.26 12.55
N PHE A 119 31.70 0.91 12.75
CA PHE A 119 31.65 1.99 11.78
C PHE A 119 32.56 1.69 10.59
N VAL A 120 32.06 1.97 9.37
CA VAL A 120 32.74 1.63 8.11
C VAL A 120 33.16 2.89 7.37
N ALA A 121 32.20 3.76 7.04
CA ALA A 121 32.45 4.97 6.25
C ALA A 121 31.41 6.06 6.56
N PRO A 122 31.72 7.34 6.36
CA PRO A 122 30.73 8.41 6.43
C PRO A 122 29.55 8.19 5.47
N TYR A 123 28.40 8.73 5.82
CA TYR A 123 27.18 8.65 5.03
C TYR A 123 26.40 9.97 5.08
N ALA A 124 25.93 10.41 3.93
CA ALA A 124 24.94 11.47 3.78
C ALA A 124 23.88 11.00 2.77
N GLY A 125 22.61 11.24 3.05
CA GLY A 125 21.53 10.76 2.19
C GLY A 125 20.15 11.08 2.76
N ALA A 126 19.19 10.19 2.54
CA ALA A 126 17.81 10.36 2.99
C ALA A 126 17.32 9.18 3.83
N GLY A 127 16.48 9.47 4.83
CA GLY A 127 15.76 8.50 5.66
C GLY A 127 14.34 8.98 5.90
N ASN A 128 13.34 8.19 5.49
CA ASN A 128 11.91 8.52 5.52
C ASN A 128 11.57 9.90 4.92
N GLY A 129 12.25 10.28 3.83
CA GLY A 129 12.07 11.59 3.20
C GLY A 129 12.78 12.76 3.90
N TYR A 130 13.52 12.51 4.98
CA TYR A 130 14.36 13.52 5.64
C TYR A 130 15.81 13.42 5.19
N ALA A 131 16.49 14.57 5.06
CA ALA A 131 17.94 14.60 4.87
C ALA A 131 18.67 14.14 6.15
N VAL A 132 19.59 13.20 6.01
CA VAL A 132 20.33 12.61 7.12
C VAL A 132 21.84 12.62 6.89
N THR A 133 22.59 12.59 7.98
CA THR A 133 24.05 12.47 7.98
C THR A 133 24.52 11.57 9.13
N GLY A 134 25.58 10.79 8.90
CA GLY A 134 26.12 9.86 9.87
C GLY A 134 27.11 8.90 9.22
N TYR A 135 26.94 7.61 9.46
CA TYR A 135 27.87 6.58 9.04
C TYR A 135 27.16 5.35 8.48
N THR A 136 27.84 4.67 7.57
CA THR A 136 27.62 3.27 7.26
C THR A 136 28.23 2.43 8.38
N VAL A 137 27.47 1.48 8.92
CA VAL A 137 27.92 0.60 10.02
C VAL A 137 27.61 -0.85 9.68
N THR A 138 28.38 -1.78 10.23
CA THR A 138 28.03 -3.21 10.26
C THR A 138 27.29 -3.51 11.56
N TYR A 139 26.13 -4.15 11.46
CA TYR A 139 25.30 -4.61 12.57
C TYR A 139 24.72 -5.98 12.24
N GLN A 140 24.88 -6.96 13.14
CA GLN A 140 24.47 -8.36 12.92
C GLN A 140 24.97 -8.95 11.58
N GLY A 141 26.21 -8.65 11.20
CA GLY A 141 26.81 -9.12 9.95
C GLY A 141 26.27 -8.47 8.66
N LYS A 142 25.38 -7.47 8.78
CA LYS A 142 24.78 -6.74 7.65
C LYS A 142 25.15 -5.26 7.69
N THR A 143 25.10 -4.60 6.53
CA THR A 143 25.37 -3.16 6.39
C THR A 143 24.13 -2.32 6.71
N TYR A 144 24.24 -1.40 7.65
CA TYR A 144 23.22 -0.43 8.08
C TYR A 144 23.71 1.01 7.93
N ARG A 145 22.80 1.97 8.07
CA ARG A 145 23.05 3.40 8.23
C ARG A 145 22.76 3.78 9.66
N PHE A 146 23.72 4.43 10.32
CA PHE A 146 23.57 5.03 11.63
C PHE A 146 23.68 6.54 11.47
N ALA A 147 22.55 7.24 11.45
CA ALA A 147 22.48 8.64 11.01
C ALA A 147 21.48 9.48 11.81
N ARG A 148 21.73 10.78 11.88
CA ARG A 148 20.84 11.79 12.47
C ARG A 148 20.28 12.70 11.39
N LEU A 149 19.19 13.41 11.70
CA LEU A 149 18.58 14.39 10.80
C LEU A 149 19.49 15.63 10.65
N LYS A 150 19.65 16.15 9.42
CA LYS A 150 20.51 17.32 9.11
C LYS A 150 19.91 18.66 9.56
N ASN A 151 18.58 18.76 9.68
CA ASN A 151 17.86 19.92 10.22
C ASN A 151 16.42 19.53 10.61
N THR A 152 16.04 19.69 11.88
CA THR A 152 14.67 19.36 12.34
C THR A 152 13.62 20.42 12.02
N ASP A 153 14.04 21.64 11.68
CA ASP A 153 13.17 22.75 11.29
C ASP A 153 12.78 22.71 9.80
N GLN A 154 13.43 21.88 8.99
CA GLN A 154 13.00 21.59 7.62
C GLN A 154 12.08 20.36 7.59
N ARG A 155 10.89 20.48 8.18
CA ARG A 155 9.75 19.71 7.66
C ARG A 155 9.33 20.38 6.34
N LYS A 156 9.34 19.61 5.24
CA LYS A 156 8.83 19.99 3.91
C LYS A 156 9.42 21.29 3.30
N LYS A 157 10.74 21.43 3.16
CA LYS A 157 11.32 22.52 2.33
C LYS A 157 12.53 22.11 1.46
N GLU A 158 12.53 20.89 0.95
CA GLU A 158 13.25 20.52 -0.28
C GLU A 158 12.27 19.81 -1.25
N LYS A 159 11.17 20.51 -1.57
CA LYS A 159 10.36 20.37 -2.81
C LYS A 159 9.27 21.46 -2.90
N SER A 160 9.53 22.65 -2.36
CA SER A 160 8.61 23.79 -2.41
C SER A 160 9.41 25.04 -2.74
N SER A 161 9.78 25.17 -4.02
CA SER A 161 9.94 26.45 -4.73
C SER A 161 10.49 26.26 -6.14
N THR A 162 9.72 25.56 -6.99
CA THR A 162 9.51 25.96 -8.39
C THR A 162 8.22 25.29 -8.84
N ALA A 163 7.23 26.14 -9.13
CA ALA A 163 5.91 25.71 -9.55
C ALA A 163 5.99 25.10 -10.95
N ALA A 164 5.99 23.77 -10.98
CA ALA A 164 5.03 23.01 -11.74
C ALA A 164 4.49 21.95 -10.78
N SER A 165 3.18 21.82 -10.70
CA SER A 165 2.49 20.76 -9.98
C SER A 165 3.08 19.39 -10.35
N SER A 166 4.04 18.88 -9.58
CA SER A 166 4.41 17.46 -9.65
C SER A 166 3.39 16.71 -8.82
N SER A 167 2.30 16.33 -9.50
CA SER A 167 1.55 15.10 -9.31
C SER A 167 2.39 13.95 -8.76
N GLN A 168 1.74 12.93 -8.19
CA GLN A 168 2.32 11.61 -7.90
C GLN A 168 2.80 10.86 -9.18
N ASP A 169 3.33 11.58 -10.18
CA ASP A 169 3.73 11.14 -11.52
C ASP A 169 5.09 10.43 -11.53
N GLY A 170 5.19 9.34 -10.77
CA GLY A 170 6.03 8.20 -11.18
C GLY A 170 5.20 7.07 -11.80
N GLY A 171 3.88 7.12 -11.63
CA GLY A 171 2.97 6.10 -12.11
C GLY A 171 2.57 6.32 -13.57
N THR A 172 2.45 5.23 -14.33
CA THR A 172 1.85 5.26 -15.66
C THR A 172 0.46 4.64 -15.58
N SER A 173 -0.51 5.25 -16.27
CA SER A 173 -1.87 4.75 -16.37
C SER A 173 -2.30 4.61 -17.82
N ALA A 174 -3.08 3.59 -18.12
CA ALA A 174 -3.71 3.41 -19.41
C ALA A 174 -5.13 2.88 -19.23
N ASN A 175 -6.00 3.25 -20.16
CA ASN A 175 -7.35 2.69 -20.27
C ASN A 175 -7.34 1.63 -21.37
N GLY A 176 -7.95 0.49 -21.09
CA GLY A 176 -8.03 -0.64 -22.01
C GLY A 176 -6.92 -1.68 -21.77
N ASP A 177 -7.34 -2.93 -21.89
CA ASP A 177 -6.54 -4.12 -21.68
C ASP A 177 -5.52 -4.38 -22.80
N ASN A 178 -5.62 -3.69 -23.94
CA ASN A 178 -4.69 -3.82 -25.07
C ASN A 178 -3.64 -2.71 -25.16
N SER A 179 -3.58 -1.83 -24.16
CA SER A 179 -2.59 -0.76 -24.09
C SER A 179 -1.15 -1.30 -24.02
N SER A 180 -0.17 -0.51 -24.46
CA SER A 180 1.25 -0.84 -24.36
C SER A 180 1.68 -1.13 -22.91
N LEU A 181 1.10 -0.37 -21.95
CA LEU A 181 1.28 -0.59 -20.53
C LEU A 181 0.72 -1.94 -20.09
N ALA A 182 -0.49 -2.30 -20.52
CA ALA A 182 -1.08 -3.60 -20.18
C ALA A 182 -0.20 -4.78 -20.63
N ASN A 183 0.42 -4.67 -21.80
CA ASN A 183 1.29 -5.74 -22.31
C ASN A 183 2.64 -5.82 -21.59
N ARG A 184 3.10 -4.72 -20.98
CA ARG A 184 4.40 -4.66 -20.28
C ARG A 184 4.29 -4.68 -18.76
N LEU A 185 3.08 -4.66 -18.19
CA LEU A 185 2.89 -4.51 -16.74
C LEU A 185 3.71 -5.54 -15.93
N MET A 186 3.70 -6.81 -16.34
CA MET A 186 4.41 -7.89 -15.64
C MET A 186 5.93 -7.81 -15.80
N THR A 187 6.46 -7.07 -16.78
CA THR A 187 7.92 -6.88 -16.90
C THR A 187 8.47 -5.94 -15.82
N ALA A 188 7.61 -5.25 -15.09
CA ALA A 188 7.99 -4.36 -14.00
C ALA A 188 8.13 -5.10 -12.65
N LEU A 189 7.81 -6.39 -12.59
CA LEU A 189 7.91 -7.18 -11.35
C LEU A 189 9.36 -7.25 -10.86
N VAL A 190 9.52 -7.03 -9.56
CA VAL A 190 10.77 -7.21 -8.86
C VAL A 190 10.92 -8.68 -8.48
N ASP A 191 12.05 -9.28 -8.84
CA ASP A 191 12.36 -10.67 -8.45
C ASP A 191 12.48 -10.79 -6.93
N VAL A 192 11.59 -11.58 -6.34
CA VAL A 192 11.55 -11.82 -4.90
C VAL A 192 12.60 -12.83 -4.44
N ASN A 193 13.15 -13.64 -5.34
CA ASN A 193 14.17 -14.63 -5.01
C ASN A 193 15.55 -13.97 -4.85
N ALA A 194 15.80 -12.88 -5.59
CA ALA A 194 17.05 -12.13 -5.50
C ALA A 194 17.31 -11.61 -4.08
N GLY A 195 18.30 -12.20 -3.40
CA GLY A 195 18.70 -11.83 -2.04
C GLY A 195 17.82 -12.39 -0.93
N ALA A 196 16.87 -13.29 -1.23
CA ALA A 196 16.08 -13.98 -0.23
C ALA A 196 16.96 -14.83 0.70
N GLN A 197 16.59 -14.92 1.97
CA GLN A 197 17.31 -15.70 2.98
C GLN A 197 16.39 -16.81 3.50
N PRO A 198 16.86 -18.06 3.61
CA PRO A 198 16.05 -19.15 4.13
C PRO A 198 15.43 -18.82 5.49
N VAL A 199 14.19 -19.25 5.69
CA VAL A 199 13.53 -19.09 7.00
C VAL A 199 14.23 -19.99 8.02
N ALA A 200 14.60 -19.41 9.16
CA ALA A 200 15.30 -20.13 10.22
C ALA A 200 14.39 -21.18 10.89
N ASP A 201 13.14 -20.81 11.16
CA ASP A 201 12.13 -21.70 11.74
C ASP A 201 11.20 -22.25 10.64
N LYS A 202 11.14 -23.58 10.53
CA LYS A 202 10.30 -24.26 9.53
C LYS A 202 8.81 -24.22 9.85
N ALA A 203 8.41 -23.85 11.07
CA ALA A 203 7.02 -23.69 11.44
C ALA A 203 6.31 -22.62 10.58
N TYR A 204 7.04 -21.59 10.15
CA TYR A 204 6.51 -20.55 9.26
C TYR A 204 6.21 -21.05 7.84
N VAL A 205 6.81 -22.16 7.40
CA VAL A 205 6.70 -22.64 6.01
C VAL A 205 5.36 -23.34 5.78
N GLY A 206 4.64 -22.89 4.76
CA GLY A 206 3.35 -23.45 4.38
C GLY A 206 2.40 -22.39 3.81
N THR A 207 1.18 -22.82 3.52
CA THR A 207 0.06 -21.95 3.15
C THR A 207 -0.93 -21.89 4.31
N PHE A 208 -1.41 -20.69 4.62
CA PHE A 208 -2.31 -20.43 5.73
C PHE A 208 -3.44 -19.50 5.28
N SER A 209 -4.66 -19.77 5.71
CA SER A 209 -5.77 -18.83 5.59
C SER A 209 -5.98 -18.05 6.88
N TYR A 210 -6.58 -16.88 6.74
CA TYR A 210 -6.93 -16.02 7.87
C TYR A 210 -8.09 -15.10 7.51
N ARG A 211 -8.77 -14.55 8.52
CA ARG A 211 -9.91 -13.66 8.36
C ARG A 211 -9.71 -12.39 9.16
N MET A 212 -10.06 -11.26 8.56
CA MET A 212 -9.80 -9.94 9.14
C MET A 212 -10.86 -8.93 8.72
N PHE A 213 -10.79 -7.75 9.31
CA PHE A 213 -11.36 -6.54 8.74
C PHE A 213 -10.28 -5.67 8.12
N VAL A 214 -10.60 -5.09 6.96
CA VAL A 214 -9.85 -4.02 6.30
C VAL A 214 -10.71 -2.76 6.41
N GLY A 215 -10.30 -1.83 7.27
CA GLY A 215 -11.19 -0.75 7.70
C GLY A 215 -12.45 -1.31 8.37
N LYS A 216 -13.63 -1.04 7.78
CA LYS A 216 -14.91 -1.59 8.25
C LYS A 216 -15.33 -2.89 7.55
N ASN A 217 -14.66 -3.24 6.46
CA ASN A 217 -15.07 -4.31 5.56
C ASN A 217 -14.45 -5.64 5.96
N VAL A 218 -15.21 -6.72 5.78
CA VAL A 218 -14.73 -8.08 5.96
C VAL A 218 -13.74 -8.45 4.86
N ALA A 219 -12.67 -9.17 5.21
CA ALA A 219 -11.73 -9.73 4.25
C ALA A 219 -11.31 -11.17 4.59
N ALA A 220 -11.05 -11.95 3.56
CA ALA A 220 -10.47 -13.29 3.65
C ALA A 220 -9.07 -13.28 3.02
N GLY A 221 -8.07 -13.71 3.80
CA GLY A 221 -6.67 -13.70 3.42
C GLY A 221 -6.07 -15.10 3.31
N GLU A 222 -5.04 -15.21 2.48
CA GLU A 222 -4.21 -16.39 2.31
C GLU A 222 -2.74 -15.96 2.24
N ILE A 223 -1.88 -16.58 3.05
CA ILE A 223 -0.45 -16.33 3.05
C ILE A 223 0.32 -17.64 2.84
N THR A 224 1.20 -17.65 1.84
CA THR A 224 2.16 -18.71 1.59
C THR A 224 3.56 -18.20 1.93
N VAL A 225 4.27 -18.96 2.75
CA VAL A 225 5.68 -18.72 3.08
C VAL A 225 6.50 -19.90 2.58
N ASN A 226 7.49 -19.60 1.75
CA ASN A 226 8.38 -20.60 1.16
C ASN A 226 9.63 -20.80 2.02
N ALA A 227 10.24 -21.98 1.92
CA ALA A 227 11.43 -22.34 2.68
C ALA A 227 12.65 -21.41 2.41
N ASN A 228 12.70 -20.76 1.24
CA ASN A 228 13.73 -19.81 0.87
C ASN A 228 13.51 -18.38 1.45
N GLY A 229 12.47 -18.18 2.27
CA GLY A 229 12.13 -16.91 2.89
C GLY A 229 11.41 -15.92 1.99
N THR A 230 10.88 -16.37 0.85
CA THR A 230 9.91 -15.58 0.09
C THR A 230 8.50 -15.82 0.62
N TYR A 231 7.61 -14.84 0.42
CA TYR A 231 6.21 -14.99 0.75
C TYR A 231 5.30 -14.45 -0.36
N GLN A 232 4.08 -14.95 -0.37
CA GLN A 232 2.95 -14.41 -1.10
C GLN A 232 1.79 -14.25 -0.13
N ASN A 233 1.25 -13.04 -0.03
CA ASN A 233 0.12 -12.74 0.83
C ASN A 233 -0.99 -12.10 0.01
N ALA A 234 -2.13 -12.75 -0.09
CA ALA A 234 -3.30 -12.30 -0.81
C ALA A 234 -4.49 -12.09 0.12
N TRP A 235 -5.38 -11.16 -0.22
CA TRP A 235 -6.68 -11.04 0.43
C TRP A 235 -7.76 -10.54 -0.52
N THR A 236 -8.98 -10.97 -0.23
CA THR A 236 -10.21 -10.52 -0.91
C THR A 236 -11.00 -9.65 0.06
N GLU A 237 -11.22 -8.39 -0.29
CA GLU A 237 -12.07 -7.46 0.46
C GLU A 237 -13.52 -7.57 -0.01
N LEU A 238 -14.45 -7.68 0.93
CA LEU A 238 -15.87 -7.92 0.69
C LEU A 238 -16.70 -6.71 1.14
N ASN A 239 -17.71 -6.35 0.36
CA ASN A 239 -18.61 -5.23 0.66
C ASN A 239 -19.63 -5.58 1.76
N THR A 240 -19.13 -5.90 2.94
CA THR A 240 -19.95 -6.12 4.13
C THR A 240 -19.15 -5.82 5.38
N THR A 241 -19.82 -5.25 6.38
CA THR A 241 -19.27 -5.10 7.74
C THR A 241 -19.64 -6.28 8.64
N LYS A 242 -20.48 -7.19 8.16
CA LYS A 242 -21.02 -8.32 8.90
C LYS A 242 -20.35 -9.63 8.49
N PRO A 243 -19.53 -10.24 9.37
CA PRO A 243 -19.00 -11.61 9.24
C PRO A 243 -19.93 -12.66 8.62
N ALA A 244 -21.20 -12.70 9.03
CA ALA A 244 -22.17 -13.69 8.59
C ALA A 244 -22.60 -13.55 7.12
N ASP A 245 -22.41 -12.36 6.53
CA ASP A 245 -22.85 -12.04 5.18
C ASP A 245 -21.71 -12.18 4.15
N ALA A 246 -20.51 -12.60 4.57
CA ALA A 246 -19.33 -12.68 3.71
C ALA A 246 -19.58 -13.46 2.39
N ASN A 247 -20.32 -14.57 2.45
CA ASN A 247 -20.60 -15.41 1.27
C ASN A 247 -21.60 -14.77 0.28
N LYS A 248 -22.31 -13.72 0.69
CA LYS A 248 -23.30 -13.00 -0.13
C LYS A 248 -22.81 -11.65 -0.62
N ALA A 249 -21.70 -11.16 -0.05
CA ALA A 249 -21.19 -9.83 -0.33
C ALA A 249 -20.48 -9.76 -1.69
N SER A 250 -20.63 -8.62 -2.38
CA SER A 250 -19.82 -8.28 -3.55
C SER A 250 -18.33 -8.18 -3.18
N VAL A 251 -17.46 -8.59 -4.09
CA VAL A 251 -16.01 -8.40 -3.95
C VAL A 251 -15.65 -6.97 -4.33
N ILE A 252 -15.00 -6.23 -3.43
CA ILE A 252 -14.50 -4.87 -3.68
C ILE A 252 -13.16 -4.96 -4.39
N SER A 253 -12.24 -5.71 -3.79
CA SER A 253 -10.87 -5.80 -4.26
C SER A 253 -10.26 -7.16 -3.98
N TYR A 254 -9.33 -7.56 -4.85
CA TYR A 254 -8.40 -8.65 -4.60
C TYR A 254 -6.99 -8.05 -4.63
N SER A 255 -6.23 -8.24 -3.56
CA SER A 255 -4.85 -7.78 -3.48
C SER A 255 -3.91 -8.95 -3.24
N ILE A 256 -2.76 -8.94 -3.88
CA ILE A 256 -1.70 -9.93 -3.73
C ILE A 256 -0.36 -9.22 -3.63
N SER A 257 0.32 -9.43 -2.52
CA SER A 257 1.67 -8.93 -2.27
C SER A 257 2.67 -10.08 -2.27
N THR A 258 3.81 -9.89 -2.93
CA THR A 258 4.93 -10.83 -2.89
C THR A 258 6.17 -10.13 -2.37
N GLY A 259 6.99 -10.85 -1.63
CA GLY A 259 8.17 -10.26 -1.02
C GLY A 259 9.06 -11.26 -0.30
N GLN A 260 9.86 -10.73 0.61
CA GLN A 260 10.82 -11.49 1.42
C GLN A 260 10.46 -11.36 2.89
N LEU A 261 10.73 -12.40 3.66
CA LEU A 261 10.72 -12.33 5.11
C LEU A 261 12.02 -11.70 5.62
N GLN A 262 11.89 -10.87 6.64
CA GLN A 262 12.99 -10.24 7.33
C GLN A 262 12.92 -10.58 8.81
N ALA A 263 13.80 -11.48 9.24
CA ALA A 263 13.95 -11.84 10.63
C ALA A 263 14.51 -10.64 11.42
N ALA A 264 13.77 -10.20 12.44
CA ALA A 264 14.21 -9.18 13.40
C ALA A 264 13.58 -9.42 14.77
N TYR A 265 14.39 -9.44 15.83
CA TYR A 265 13.95 -9.62 17.23
C TYR A 265 13.12 -10.90 17.47
N GLY A 266 13.45 -12.01 16.79
CA GLY A 266 12.71 -13.27 16.90
C GLY A 266 11.36 -13.28 16.15
N LYS A 267 11.12 -12.32 15.25
CA LYS A 267 9.88 -12.16 14.48
C LYS A 267 10.19 -12.13 12.98
N GLU A 268 9.26 -12.61 12.16
CA GLU A 268 9.39 -12.59 10.70
C GLU A 268 8.54 -11.46 10.11
N TYR A 269 9.19 -10.39 9.65
CA TYR A 269 8.51 -9.25 9.03
C TYR A 269 8.31 -9.45 7.54
N LEU A 270 7.14 -9.05 7.03
CA LEU A 270 6.83 -9.05 5.62
C LEU A 270 7.43 -7.79 4.98
N ALA A 271 8.40 -7.98 4.09
CA ALA A 271 8.97 -6.91 3.27
C ALA A 271 8.48 -7.05 1.81
N PRO A 272 7.39 -6.34 1.43
CA PRO A 272 6.81 -6.47 0.10
C PRO A 272 7.74 -5.90 -0.97
N LYS A 273 7.82 -6.61 -2.10
CA LYS A 273 8.51 -6.21 -3.33
C LYS A 273 7.54 -5.88 -4.45
N ASN A 274 6.41 -6.56 -4.49
CA ASN A 274 5.33 -6.31 -5.44
C ASN A 274 4.00 -6.31 -4.70
N LEU A 275 3.06 -5.47 -5.14
CA LEU A 275 1.67 -5.49 -4.73
C LEU A 275 0.82 -5.28 -5.99
N LEU A 276 -0.01 -6.27 -6.34
CA LEU A 276 -1.03 -6.13 -7.36
C LEU A 276 -2.39 -6.01 -6.67
N THR A 277 -3.18 -5.01 -7.03
CA THR A 277 -4.58 -4.89 -6.62
C THR A 277 -5.48 -4.88 -7.84
N VAL A 278 -6.50 -5.73 -7.83
CA VAL A 278 -7.61 -5.75 -8.78
C VAL A 278 -8.84 -5.20 -8.06
N ASN A 279 -9.39 -4.10 -8.54
CA ASN A 279 -10.70 -3.60 -8.10
C ASN A 279 -11.78 -4.08 -9.06
N TYR A 280 -12.94 -4.42 -8.51
CA TYR A 280 -14.10 -4.88 -9.27
C TYR A 280 -15.23 -3.87 -9.17
N THR A 281 -16.11 -3.87 -10.17
CA THR A 281 -17.41 -3.21 -10.06
C THR A 281 -18.21 -3.88 -8.95
N VAL A 282 -18.69 -3.09 -7.97
CA VAL A 282 -19.38 -3.59 -6.78
C VAL A 282 -20.90 -3.59 -6.98
N HIS A 283 -21.43 -2.52 -7.57
CA HIS A 283 -22.85 -2.36 -7.82
C HIS A 283 -23.36 -3.35 -8.88
N GLY A 284 -24.41 -4.08 -8.54
CA GLY A 284 -24.99 -5.09 -9.43
C GLY A 284 -24.06 -6.26 -9.77
N GLN A 285 -22.97 -6.48 -9.01
CA GLN A 285 -21.92 -7.44 -9.36
C GLN A 285 -22.47 -8.87 -9.59
N ASN A 286 -22.08 -9.48 -10.70
CA ASN A 286 -22.31 -10.90 -10.98
C ASN A 286 -21.15 -11.73 -10.41
N ALA A 287 -21.38 -12.46 -9.32
CA ALA A 287 -20.35 -13.26 -8.67
C ALA A 287 -19.70 -14.33 -9.58
N ALA A 288 -20.44 -14.84 -10.58
CA ALA A 288 -19.92 -15.83 -11.53
C ALA A 288 -19.08 -15.20 -12.66
N ARG A 289 -19.34 -13.92 -13.00
CA ARG A 289 -18.68 -13.19 -14.10
C ARG A 289 -18.33 -11.77 -13.66
N ARG A 290 -17.56 -11.64 -12.58
CA ARG A 290 -17.20 -10.34 -11.99
C ARG A 290 -16.47 -9.46 -13.00
N LEU A 291 -16.92 -8.21 -13.16
CA LEU A 291 -16.27 -7.23 -14.03
C LEU A 291 -15.08 -6.56 -13.31
N PRO A 292 -13.84 -6.73 -13.78
CA PRO A 292 -12.71 -5.98 -13.27
C PRO A 292 -12.77 -4.54 -13.75
N GLN A 293 -12.60 -3.59 -12.84
CA GLN A 293 -12.62 -2.15 -13.12
C GLN A 293 -11.20 -1.59 -13.25
N ARG A 294 -10.29 -2.03 -12.38
CA ARG A 294 -8.93 -1.49 -12.32
C ARG A 294 -7.93 -2.54 -11.86
N VAL A 295 -6.76 -2.54 -12.48
CA VAL A 295 -5.57 -3.27 -12.03
C VAL A 295 -4.47 -2.27 -11.72
N THR A 296 -3.91 -2.34 -10.53
CA THR A 296 -2.76 -1.51 -10.15
C THR A 296 -1.62 -2.37 -9.64
N LEU A 297 -0.42 -2.19 -10.20
CA LEU A 297 0.82 -2.80 -9.73
C LEU A 297 1.71 -1.75 -9.07
N TRP A 298 2.07 -1.95 -7.81
CA TRP A 298 3.12 -1.21 -7.12
C TRP A 298 4.34 -2.11 -6.92
N THR A 299 5.53 -1.54 -7.07
CA THR A 299 6.78 -2.28 -6.84
C THR A 299 7.77 -1.51 -5.97
N ASN A 300 8.47 -2.23 -5.09
CA ASN A 300 9.58 -1.73 -4.27
C ASN A 300 10.90 -2.24 -4.86
N GLY A 301 11.62 -1.35 -5.53
CA GLY A 301 12.85 -1.65 -6.28
C GLY A 301 14.10 -1.16 -5.55
N ARG A 302 15.23 -1.12 -6.27
CA ARG A 302 16.51 -0.59 -5.74
C ARG A 302 16.39 0.88 -5.33
N SER A 303 15.51 1.60 -6.00
CA SER A 303 15.42 3.05 -5.92
C SER A 303 14.40 3.55 -4.91
N GLY A 304 13.59 2.67 -4.27
CA GLY A 304 12.59 3.07 -3.27
C GLY A 304 11.44 2.13 -2.95
N ASP A 305 10.68 2.55 -1.93
CA ASP A 305 9.48 1.86 -1.45
C ASP A 305 8.23 2.66 -1.83
N ASN A 306 7.49 2.15 -2.82
CA ASN A 306 6.22 2.71 -3.32
C ASN A 306 4.99 1.96 -2.79
N ILE A 307 5.19 0.78 -2.22
CA ILE A 307 4.13 0.00 -1.57
C ILE A 307 3.90 0.61 -0.19
N ASN A 308 2.74 1.23 -0.01
CA ASN A 308 2.32 1.85 1.24
C ASN A 308 1.40 0.90 2.03
N LEU A 309 1.96 -0.24 2.44
CA LEU A 309 1.32 -1.14 3.41
C LEU A 309 1.93 -0.88 4.79
N ALA A 310 1.11 -0.98 5.84
CA ALA A 310 1.63 -1.02 7.19
C ALA A 310 2.58 -2.20 7.37
N ARG A 311 3.53 -2.00 8.28
CA ARG A 311 4.47 -3.04 8.67
C ARG A 311 3.70 -4.25 9.21
N ALA A 312 3.84 -5.37 8.51
CA ALA A 312 3.22 -6.63 8.88
C ALA A 312 4.27 -7.66 9.31
N ARG A 313 3.89 -8.60 10.18
CA ARG A 313 4.77 -9.68 10.66
C ARG A 313 3.98 -10.93 11.02
N ILE A 314 4.67 -12.07 11.01
CA ILE A 314 4.19 -13.33 11.54
C ILE A 314 5.02 -13.69 12.77
N GLU A 315 4.36 -14.18 13.81
CA GLU A 315 5.01 -14.70 15.02
C GLU A 315 4.56 -16.15 15.25
N ASN A 316 5.50 -17.03 15.58
CA ASN A 316 5.20 -18.37 16.06
C ASN A 316 5.02 -18.34 17.59
N THR A 317 3.87 -18.81 18.07
CA THR A 317 3.52 -18.87 19.51
C THR A 317 3.61 -20.28 20.08
N ASP A 318 4.25 -21.21 19.35
CA ASP A 318 4.28 -22.66 19.59
C ASP A 318 2.92 -23.37 19.47
N ALA A 319 1.80 -22.68 19.73
CA ALA A 319 0.45 -23.19 19.49
C ALA A 319 -0.04 -22.94 18.06
N GLN A 320 0.31 -21.78 17.49
CA GLN A 320 -0.11 -21.35 16.15
C GLN A 320 0.73 -20.18 15.65
N LEU A 321 0.65 -19.89 14.35
CA LEU A 321 1.19 -18.65 13.80
C LEU A 321 0.17 -17.51 13.92
N ILE A 322 0.63 -16.32 14.28
CA ILE A 322 -0.19 -15.11 14.39
C ILE A 322 0.32 -14.05 13.43
N PHE A 323 -0.57 -13.49 12.62
CA PHE A 323 -0.31 -12.37 11.71
C PHE A 323 -0.68 -11.03 12.34
N TYR A 324 0.26 -10.08 12.34
CA TYR A 324 0.07 -8.74 12.89
C TYR A 324 0.26 -7.71 11.79
N SER A 325 -0.65 -6.75 11.67
CA SER A 325 -0.52 -5.54 10.84
C SER A 325 -1.37 -4.42 11.44
N LYS A 326 -0.98 -3.15 11.23
CA LYS A 326 -1.82 -2.00 11.61
C LYS A 326 -2.97 -1.75 10.63
N ASP A 327 -2.88 -2.30 9.42
CA ASP A 327 -3.93 -2.15 8.40
C ASP A 327 -5.13 -3.09 8.60
N ILE A 328 -5.04 -4.00 9.58
CA ILE A 328 -6.03 -5.06 9.78
C ILE A 328 -6.55 -5.03 11.21
N THR A 329 -7.83 -5.35 11.35
CA THR A 329 -8.42 -5.66 12.67
C THR A 329 -8.82 -7.14 12.70
N PRO A 330 -8.53 -7.89 13.77
CA PRO A 330 -8.89 -9.30 13.84
C PRO A 330 -10.40 -9.54 13.79
N TRP A 331 -10.80 -10.68 13.23
CA TRP A 331 -12.18 -11.12 13.22
C TRP A 331 -12.62 -11.55 14.65
N PRO A 332 -13.75 -11.06 15.19
CA PRO A 332 -14.10 -11.15 16.62
C PRO A 332 -14.47 -12.55 17.15
N LYS A 333 -14.17 -13.65 16.46
CA LYS A 333 -14.41 -15.01 16.96
C LYS A 333 -13.45 -16.02 16.31
N GLU A 334 -12.32 -16.24 16.97
CA GLU A 334 -11.61 -17.53 16.94
C GLU A 334 -11.03 -17.79 18.33
N GLY A 335 -11.85 -18.25 19.28
CA GLY A 335 -11.43 -19.00 20.48
C GLY A 335 -10.38 -18.42 21.44
N LEU A 336 -9.89 -17.20 21.26
CA LEU A 336 -8.66 -16.70 21.89
C LEU A 336 -8.88 -15.38 22.64
N GLY A 337 -9.87 -15.34 23.53
CA GLY A 337 -10.02 -14.28 24.54
C GLY A 337 -10.19 -12.83 24.05
N PRO A 338 -10.32 -11.85 24.96
CA PRO A 338 -10.83 -10.49 24.64
C PRO A 338 -9.80 -9.49 24.09
N ALA A 339 -8.56 -9.87 23.84
CA ALA A 339 -7.50 -8.94 23.47
C ALA A 339 -6.48 -9.57 22.51
N GLN A 340 -6.76 -9.52 21.21
CA GLN A 340 -5.74 -9.81 20.20
C GLN A 340 -5.51 -8.60 19.30
N THR A 341 -4.26 -8.19 19.17
CA THR A 341 -3.77 -7.24 18.16
C THR A 341 -3.36 -7.92 16.85
N GLY A 342 -3.62 -9.23 16.70
CA GLY A 342 -3.21 -10.06 15.56
C GLY A 342 -4.24 -11.15 15.22
N VAL A 343 -4.06 -11.80 14.08
CA VAL A 343 -4.97 -12.77 13.47
C VAL A 343 -4.34 -14.15 13.48
N ALA A 344 -5.05 -15.17 13.97
CA ALA A 344 -4.59 -16.54 13.90
C ALA A 344 -4.54 -17.04 12.45
N LEU A 345 -3.47 -17.76 12.11
CA LEU A 345 -3.27 -18.36 10.80
C LEU A 345 -3.64 -19.84 10.85
N THR A 346 -4.59 -20.24 10.01
CA THR A 346 -5.01 -21.64 9.89
C THR A 346 -4.30 -22.30 8.72
N LYS A 347 -3.49 -23.33 8.99
CA LYS A 347 -2.76 -24.06 7.95
C LYS A 347 -3.74 -24.72 6.99
N MET A 348 -3.47 -24.62 5.69
CA MET A 348 -4.28 -25.21 4.64
C MET A 348 -3.41 -25.84 3.54
N ASN A 349 -4.00 -26.79 2.82
CA ASN A 349 -3.42 -27.33 1.61
C ASN A 349 -3.96 -26.53 0.43
N GLY A 350 -3.09 -25.89 -0.35
CA GLY A 350 -3.53 -25.08 -1.47
C GLY A 350 -2.40 -24.35 -2.17
N TYR A 351 -2.62 -24.10 -3.45
CA TYR A 351 -1.81 -23.22 -4.29
C TYR A 351 -2.47 -21.84 -4.33
N VAL A 352 -1.71 -20.80 -4.00
CA VAL A 352 -2.15 -19.41 -4.18
C VAL A 352 -1.58 -18.93 -5.52
N PRO A 353 -2.41 -18.48 -6.48
CA PRO A 353 -1.94 -18.07 -7.80
C PRO A 353 -0.97 -16.89 -7.72
N GLY A 354 0.07 -16.91 -8.54
CA GLY A 354 1.05 -15.83 -8.59
C GLY A 354 0.49 -14.54 -9.20
N ILE A 355 1.20 -13.43 -9.01
CA ILE A 355 0.84 -12.13 -9.63
C ILE A 355 0.59 -12.22 -11.14
N PRO A 356 1.44 -12.91 -11.96
CA PRO A 356 1.18 -13.07 -13.39
C PRO A 356 -0.12 -13.81 -13.71
N ASP A 357 -0.44 -14.86 -12.95
CA ASP A 357 -1.66 -15.66 -13.15
C ASP A 357 -2.90 -14.82 -12.85
N VAL A 358 -2.91 -14.11 -11.73
CA VAL A 358 -3.99 -13.20 -11.34
C VAL A 358 -4.19 -12.12 -12.39
N TYR A 359 -3.11 -11.53 -12.89
CA TYR A 359 -3.18 -10.50 -13.93
C TYR A 359 -3.77 -11.03 -15.25
N ASN A 360 -3.28 -12.17 -15.73
CA ASN A 360 -3.75 -12.78 -16.97
C ASN A 360 -5.20 -13.23 -16.87
N ASN A 361 -5.59 -13.86 -15.75
CA ASN A 361 -6.97 -14.26 -15.50
C ASN A 361 -7.91 -13.06 -15.47
N THR A 362 -7.48 -11.95 -14.84
CA THR A 362 -8.25 -10.70 -14.80
C THR A 362 -8.47 -10.12 -16.20
N ARG A 363 -7.41 -10.05 -17.03
CA ARG A 363 -7.53 -9.57 -18.42
C ARG A 363 -8.41 -10.47 -19.26
N ASN A 364 -8.27 -11.79 -19.13
CA ASN A 364 -9.09 -12.74 -19.87
C ASN A 364 -10.57 -12.66 -19.48
N ALA A 365 -10.87 -12.50 -18.19
CA ALA A 365 -12.23 -12.28 -17.71
C ALA A 365 -12.82 -10.97 -18.29
N TYR A 366 -12.07 -9.87 -18.25
CA TYR A 366 -12.48 -8.60 -18.84
C TYR A 366 -12.76 -8.72 -20.35
N ARG A 367 -11.84 -9.35 -21.12
CA ARG A 367 -12.01 -9.58 -22.57
C ARG A 367 -13.24 -10.43 -22.90
N ALA A 368 -13.48 -11.47 -22.11
CA ALA A 368 -14.65 -12.32 -22.28
C ALA A 368 -15.95 -11.54 -22.07
N ILE A 369 -16.00 -10.66 -21.06
CA ILE A 369 -17.14 -9.77 -20.82
C ILE A 369 -17.25 -8.74 -21.95
N GLN A 370 -16.15 -8.13 -22.40
CA GLN A 370 -16.19 -7.17 -23.51
C GLN A 370 -16.75 -7.78 -24.80
N LYS A 371 -16.38 -9.02 -25.12
CA LYS A 371 -16.88 -9.75 -26.30
C LYS A 371 -18.36 -10.12 -26.18
N THR A 372 -18.83 -10.42 -24.97
CA THR A 372 -20.24 -10.75 -24.73
C THR A 372 -20.70 -10.13 -23.40
N PRO A 373 -21.08 -8.84 -23.43
CA PRO A 373 -21.35 -8.07 -22.21
C PRO A 373 -22.52 -8.62 -21.41
N VAL A 374 -23.53 -9.17 -22.10
CA VAL A 374 -24.75 -9.68 -21.47
C VAL A 374 -25.06 -11.08 -21.97
N GLN A 375 -25.13 -12.05 -21.04
CA GLN A 375 -25.61 -13.41 -21.28
C GLN A 375 -26.68 -13.83 -20.26
N SER A 376 -26.97 -12.96 -19.30
CA SER A 376 -27.91 -13.19 -18.19
C SER A 376 -28.41 -11.85 -17.64
N ASN A 377 -29.51 -11.89 -16.88
CA ASN A 377 -30.00 -10.72 -16.15
C ASN A 377 -28.94 -10.15 -15.18
N ALA A 378 -28.12 -11.02 -14.59
CA ALA A 378 -27.04 -10.60 -13.68
C ALA A 378 -25.93 -9.86 -14.42
N ASP A 379 -25.59 -10.28 -15.64
CA ASP A 379 -24.62 -9.55 -16.47
C ASP A 379 -25.17 -8.20 -16.92
N PHE A 380 -26.46 -8.14 -17.26
CA PHE A 380 -27.13 -6.89 -17.64
C PHE A 380 -27.11 -5.89 -16.47
N MET A 381 -27.52 -6.34 -15.27
CA MET A 381 -27.48 -5.54 -14.05
C MET A 381 -26.05 -5.07 -13.73
N GLN A 382 -25.04 -5.95 -13.85
CA GLN A 382 -23.64 -5.59 -13.63
C GLN A 382 -23.15 -4.55 -14.64
N LEU A 383 -23.52 -4.68 -15.91
CA LEU A 383 -23.15 -3.71 -16.95
C LEU A 383 -23.74 -2.33 -16.66
N VAL A 384 -25.04 -2.27 -16.31
CA VAL A 384 -25.67 -1.01 -15.92
C VAL A 384 -25.02 -0.43 -14.66
N GLY A 385 -24.77 -1.26 -13.64
CA GLY A 385 -24.04 -0.86 -12.44
C GLY A 385 -22.68 -0.22 -12.77
N ALA A 386 -21.90 -0.86 -13.65
CA ALA A 386 -20.60 -0.37 -14.08
C ALA A 386 -20.67 0.96 -14.84
N ILE A 387 -21.67 1.13 -15.71
CA ILE A 387 -21.91 2.39 -16.45
C ILE A 387 -22.30 3.50 -15.47
N THR A 388 -23.14 3.19 -14.49
CA THR A 388 -23.62 4.18 -13.50
C THR A 388 -22.50 4.60 -12.55
N ASP A 389 -21.60 3.68 -12.16
CA ASP A 389 -20.39 3.99 -11.40
C ASP A 389 -19.45 4.94 -12.15
N ALA A 390 -19.48 4.90 -13.48
CA ALA A 390 -18.68 5.78 -14.33
C ALA A 390 -19.37 7.12 -14.63
N ASN A 391 -20.67 7.27 -14.36
CA ASN A 391 -21.49 8.41 -14.78
C ASN A 391 -22.37 8.94 -13.64
N ASP A 392 -21.80 9.17 -12.44
CA ASP A 392 -22.49 9.77 -11.29
C ASP A 392 -23.89 9.18 -11.00
N SER A 393 -23.96 7.84 -10.95
CA SER A 393 -25.17 7.07 -10.66
C SER A 393 -26.27 7.21 -11.73
N SER A 394 -25.91 7.58 -12.96
CA SER A 394 -26.86 7.71 -14.07
C SER A 394 -26.62 6.72 -15.20
N ILE A 395 -27.70 6.31 -15.87
CA ILE A 395 -27.68 5.62 -17.16
C ILE A 395 -28.62 6.35 -18.13
N GLY A 396 -28.05 6.95 -19.17
CA GLY A 396 -28.78 7.91 -20.00
C GLY A 396 -29.23 9.11 -19.16
N ASN A 397 -30.54 9.36 -19.11
CA ASN A 397 -31.16 10.43 -18.33
C ASN A 397 -31.80 9.95 -17.01
N VAL A 398 -31.53 8.71 -16.57
CA VAL A 398 -32.16 8.10 -15.41
C VAL A 398 -31.12 7.86 -14.32
N SER A 399 -31.37 8.39 -13.12
CA SER A 399 -30.52 8.19 -11.95
C SER A 399 -30.99 6.97 -11.14
N VAL A 400 -30.06 6.08 -10.81
CA VAL A 400 -30.31 4.80 -10.13
C VAL A 400 -29.55 4.72 -8.82
N ASP A 401 -30.03 3.91 -7.89
CA ASP A 401 -29.38 3.64 -6.61
C ASP A 401 -29.18 2.13 -6.40
N PHE A 402 -27.91 1.71 -6.52
CA PHE A 402 -27.48 0.34 -6.25
C PHE A 402 -27.06 0.11 -4.80
N THR A 403 -27.27 1.09 -3.91
CA THR A 403 -27.04 0.95 -2.47
C THR A 403 -28.30 0.53 -1.70
N ASP A 404 -29.47 0.63 -2.33
CA ASP A 404 -30.76 0.18 -1.80
C ASP A 404 -31.21 -1.15 -2.44
N LEU A 405 -32.42 -1.23 -2.99
CA LEU A 405 -32.97 -2.46 -3.56
C LEU A 405 -32.57 -2.63 -5.02
N TYR A 406 -32.07 -3.80 -5.38
CA TYR A 406 -31.87 -4.22 -6.76
C TYR A 406 -31.90 -5.74 -6.89
N GLY A 407 -32.17 -6.25 -8.08
CA GLY A 407 -32.23 -7.69 -8.31
C GLY A 407 -32.34 -8.10 -9.78
N ALA A 408 -31.68 -9.22 -10.09
CA ALA A 408 -31.68 -9.85 -11.40
C ALA A 408 -32.56 -11.12 -11.48
N GLY A 409 -33.28 -11.45 -10.40
CA GLY A 409 -34.11 -12.66 -10.29
C GLY A 409 -35.48 -12.59 -10.97
N VAL A 410 -35.82 -11.44 -11.56
CA VAL A 410 -37.09 -11.22 -12.28
C VAL A 410 -37.10 -11.93 -13.63
N LYS A 411 -38.27 -12.43 -14.07
CA LYS A 411 -38.39 -13.08 -15.38
C LYS A 411 -38.82 -12.06 -16.43
N THR A 412 -38.33 -12.22 -17.66
CA THR A 412 -38.73 -11.36 -18.78
C THR A 412 -40.23 -11.48 -19.10
N THR A 413 -40.83 -12.63 -18.80
CA THR A 413 -42.28 -12.88 -18.97
C THR A 413 -43.15 -12.09 -18.00
N ASP A 414 -42.59 -11.61 -16.88
CA ASP A 414 -43.35 -10.87 -15.87
C ASP A 414 -43.69 -9.44 -16.35
N TYR A 415 -43.02 -8.96 -17.40
CA TYR A 415 -43.12 -7.59 -17.91
C TYR A 415 -43.39 -7.54 -19.42
N GLN A 416 -44.53 -8.12 -19.84
CA GLN A 416 -44.97 -8.04 -21.23
C GLN A 416 -45.43 -6.61 -21.56
N GLY A 417 -44.63 -5.90 -22.38
CA GLY A 417 -44.99 -4.56 -22.83
C GLY A 417 -46.10 -4.57 -23.88
N ILE A 418 -46.91 -3.52 -23.86
CA ILE A 418 -48.01 -3.24 -24.80
C ILE A 418 -47.80 -1.84 -25.38
N ASN A 419 -47.95 -1.71 -26.71
CA ASN A 419 -47.89 -0.43 -27.41
C ASN A 419 -49.17 0.38 -27.22
N LYS A 420 -49.14 1.67 -27.58
CA LYS A 420 -50.31 2.56 -27.50
C LYS A 420 -51.52 2.09 -28.32
N ASP A 421 -51.28 1.28 -29.36
CA ASP A 421 -52.32 0.70 -30.21
C ASP A 421 -52.87 -0.64 -29.67
N GLY A 422 -52.42 -1.09 -28.49
CA GLY A 422 -52.85 -2.33 -27.86
C GLY A 422 -52.07 -3.57 -28.32
N THR A 423 -51.12 -3.45 -29.25
CA THR A 423 -50.31 -4.57 -29.72
C THR A 423 -49.21 -4.95 -28.72
N LYS A 424 -48.86 -6.24 -28.66
CA LYS A 424 -47.76 -6.72 -27.80
C LYS A 424 -46.40 -6.25 -28.35
N GLN A 425 -45.57 -5.71 -27.46
CA GLN A 425 -44.16 -5.45 -27.76
C GLN A 425 -43.34 -6.75 -27.74
N ALA A 426 -42.21 -6.74 -28.44
CA ALA A 426 -41.26 -7.84 -28.34
C ALA A 426 -40.80 -8.05 -26.89
N GLN A 427 -40.67 -9.31 -26.48
CA GLN A 427 -40.22 -9.66 -25.15
C GLN A 427 -38.74 -9.27 -24.99
N MET A 428 -38.41 -8.66 -23.85
CA MET A 428 -37.01 -8.32 -23.52
C MET A 428 -36.18 -9.59 -23.41
N GLN A 429 -34.92 -9.53 -23.86
CA GLN A 429 -33.96 -10.63 -23.72
C GLN A 429 -33.49 -10.77 -22.27
N TYR A 430 -33.31 -9.64 -21.58
CA TYR A 430 -32.89 -9.58 -20.18
C TYR A 430 -33.62 -8.46 -19.46
N VAL A 431 -33.86 -8.66 -18.16
CA VAL A 431 -34.50 -7.67 -17.29
C VAL A 431 -33.84 -7.65 -15.91
N PHE A 432 -33.79 -6.49 -15.28
CA PHE A 432 -33.46 -6.37 -13.86
C PHE A 432 -34.20 -5.20 -13.24
N VAL A 433 -34.23 -5.15 -11.91
CA VAL A 433 -34.83 -4.07 -11.14
C VAL A 433 -33.77 -3.37 -10.29
N VAL A 434 -33.93 -2.07 -10.09
CA VAL A 434 -33.06 -1.24 -9.25
C VAL A 434 -33.84 -0.07 -8.69
N SER A 435 -33.47 0.42 -7.52
CA SER A 435 -34.10 1.58 -6.91
C SER A 435 -33.77 2.86 -7.70
N PRO A 436 -34.71 3.81 -7.82
CA PRO A 436 -34.39 5.13 -8.35
C PRO A 436 -33.55 5.91 -7.33
N ALA A 437 -32.60 6.74 -7.79
CA ALA A 437 -31.84 7.62 -6.89
C ALA A 437 -32.71 8.65 -6.16
N LYS A 438 -33.88 8.97 -6.74
CA LYS A 438 -34.90 9.80 -6.11
C LYS A 438 -36.28 9.36 -6.58
N VAL A 439 -37.22 9.24 -5.64
CA VAL A 439 -38.64 9.03 -5.98
C VAL A 439 -39.23 10.35 -6.47
N VAL A 440 -39.78 10.32 -7.69
CA VAL A 440 -40.48 11.45 -8.31
C VAL A 440 -41.95 11.09 -8.38
N GLU A 441 -42.79 11.85 -7.68
CA GLU A 441 -44.24 11.64 -7.66
C GLU A 441 -44.83 11.80 -9.06
N GLY A 442 -45.72 10.90 -9.45
CA GLY A 442 -46.32 10.87 -10.79
C GLY A 442 -45.40 10.37 -11.92
N ALA A 443 -44.17 9.94 -11.62
CA ALA A 443 -43.29 9.36 -12.63
C ALA A 443 -43.79 7.98 -13.08
N THR A 444 -44.19 7.87 -14.34
CA THR A 444 -44.71 6.62 -14.92
C THR A 444 -43.66 5.51 -15.00
N TYR A 445 -42.37 5.83 -14.87
CA TYR A 445 -41.27 4.86 -14.97
C TYR A 445 -40.80 4.31 -13.62
N ILE A 446 -41.40 4.79 -12.53
CA ILE A 446 -41.15 4.28 -11.18
C ILE A 446 -42.33 3.36 -10.82
N ILE A 447 -42.05 2.06 -10.75
CA ILE A 447 -43.05 1.04 -10.44
C ILE A 447 -43.10 0.88 -8.93
N ASN A 448 -44.23 1.27 -8.33
CA ASN A 448 -44.44 1.10 -6.90
C ASN A 448 -44.91 -0.33 -6.62
N THR A 449 -44.13 -1.05 -5.82
CA THR A 449 -44.45 -2.40 -5.36
C THR A 449 -44.57 -2.41 -3.85
N GLN A 450 -45.11 -3.50 -3.28
CA GLN A 450 -45.09 -3.70 -1.82
C GLN A 450 -43.66 -3.71 -1.25
N SER A 451 -42.67 -4.07 -2.08
CA SER A 451 -41.26 -4.09 -1.71
C SER A 451 -40.58 -2.72 -1.82
N GLY A 452 -41.22 -1.73 -2.46
CA GLY A 452 -40.65 -0.40 -2.69
C GLY A 452 -40.83 0.11 -4.13
N ALA A 453 -40.33 1.32 -4.37
CA ALA A 453 -40.32 1.99 -5.66
C ALA A 453 -39.14 1.49 -6.51
N LEU A 454 -39.40 0.95 -7.69
CA LEU A 454 -38.39 0.30 -8.53
C LEU A 454 -38.41 0.82 -9.96
N LEU A 455 -37.23 0.95 -10.54
CA LEU A 455 -37.00 1.06 -11.97
C LEU A 455 -36.85 -0.36 -12.53
N VAL A 456 -37.54 -0.66 -13.62
CA VAL A 456 -37.42 -1.95 -14.31
C VAL A 456 -36.75 -1.72 -15.67
N PHE A 457 -35.52 -2.17 -15.82
CA PHE A 457 -34.76 -2.05 -17.06
C PHE A 457 -34.88 -3.32 -17.90
N GLY A 458 -34.94 -3.14 -19.21
CA GLY A 458 -34.99 -4.20 -20.21
C GLY A 458 -33.86 -4.04 -21.24
N LEU A 459 -33.35 -5.15 -21.75
CA LEU A 459 -32.43 -5.18 -22.88
C LEU A 459 -33.06 -5.97 -24.03
N LEU A 460 -33.07 -5.39 -25.22
CA LEU A 460 -33.47 -6.06 -26.45
C LEU A 460 -32.58 -5.58 -27.60
N ASP A 461 -31.94 -6.52 -28.29
CA ASP A 461 -31.09 -6.27 -29.47
C ASP A 461 -30.04 -5.17 -29.23
N GLY A 462 -29.41 -5.21 -28.04
CA GLY A 462 -28.38 -4.25 -27.63
C GLY A 462 -28.90 -2.86 -27.28
N LYS A 463 -30.22 -2.65 -27.23
CA LYS A 463 -30.84 -1.37 -26.87
C LYS A 463 -31.43 -1.42 -25.47
N LEU A 464 -31.21 -0.36 -24.71
CA LEU A 464 -31.72 -0.21 -23.36
C LEU A 464 -33.18 0.27 -23.40
N TYR A 465 -34.01 -0.32 -22.55
CA TYR A 465 -35.39 0.08 -22.33
C TYR A 465 -35.68 0.27 -20.85
N LEU A 466 -36.61 1.17 -20.54
CA LEU A 466 -37.19 1.35 -19.23
C LEU A 466 -38.68 1.02 -19.29
N LEU A 467 -39.18 0.29 -18.30
CA LEU A 467 -40.59 -0.01 -18.19
C LEU A 467 -41.34 1.23 -17.70
N HIS A 468 -42.42 1.57 -18.39
CA HIS A 468 -43.35 2.61 -18.01
C HIS A 468 -44.72 2.00 -17.72
N GLN A 469 -45.32 2.42 -16.63
CA GLN A 469 -46.70 2.17 -16.27
C GLN A 469 -47.42 3.54 -16.23
N PRO A 470 -48.29 3.84 -17.21
CA PRO A 470 -48.88 5.17 -17.36
C PRO A 470 -49.84 5.55 -16.23
N ASP A 471 -50.39 4.57 -15.52
CA ASP A 471 -51.27 4.74 -14.36
C ASP A 471 -50.91 3.67 -13.30
N PRO A 472 -50.70 4.05 -12.01
CA PRO A 472 -50.45 3.09 -10.92
C PRO A 472 -51.44 1.92 -10.84
N ASP A 473 -52.69 2.11 -11.28
CA ASP A 473 -53.74 1.08 -11.28
C ASP A 473 -53.85 0.31 -12.61
N SER A 474 -53.10 0.71 -13.64
CA SER A 474 -53.08 0.04 -14.94
C SER A 474 -52.27 -1.25 -14.89
N SER A 475 -52.89 -2.37 -15.29
CA SER A 475 -52.18 -3.62 -15.58
C SER A 475 -51.31 -3.56 -16.84
N THR A 476 -51.45 -2.49 -17.64
CA THR A 476 -50.73 -2.30 -18.89
C THR A 476 -49.43 -1.55 -18.64
N VAL A 477 -48.33 -2.12 -19.13
CA VAL A 477 -46.99 -1.53 -19.09
C VAL A 477 -46.44 -1.39 -20.51
N THR A 478 -45.54 -0.43 -20.73
CA THR A 478 -44.92 -0.15 -22.03
C THR A 478 -43.42 0.02 -21.86
N TRP A 479 -42.63 -0.64 -22.70
CA TRP A 479 -41.19 -0.41 -22.77
C TRP A 479 -40.89 0.84 -23.59
N MET A 480 -40.14 1.78 -23.01
CA MET A 480 -39.63 2.95 -23.69
C MET A 480 -38.12 2.85 -23.86
N GLY A 481 -37.64 3.08 -25.09
CA GLY A 481 -36.21 3.06 -25.38
C GLY A 481 -35.49 4.22 -24.69
N LEU A 482 -34.31 3.94 -24.13
CA LEU A 482 -33.40 4.92 -23.57
C LEU A 482 -32.20 5.13 -24.49
N THR A 483 -31.71 6.37 -24.55
CA THR A 483 -30.44 6.69 -25.20
C THR A 483 -29.32 6.54 -24.18
N ALA A 484 -28.64 5.40 -24.19
CA ALA A 484 -27.46 5.14 -23.38
C ALA A 484 -26.50 4.22 -24.17
N ASP A 485 -25.20 4.48 -24.08
CA ASP A 485 -24.20 3.59 -24.64
C ASP A 485 -23.99 2.41 -23.69
N LEU A 486 -24.31 1.19 -24.14
CA LEU A 486 -24.17 -0.03 -23.36
C LEU A 486 -22.79 -0.68 -23.58
N THR A 487 -21.74 0.14 -23.44
CA THR A 487 -20.36 -0.31 -23.55
C THR A 487 -19.80 -0.69 -22.19
N VAL A 488 -18.99 -1.75 -22.17
CA VAL A 488 -18.23 -2.14 -20.97
C VAL A 488 -17.21 -1.03 -20.71
N PRO A 489 -17.21 -0.40 -19.51
CA PRO A 489 -16.24 0.63 -19.18
C PRO A 489 -14.80 0.11 -19.31
N PRO A 490 -13.85 0.93 -19.78
CA PRO A 490 -12.50 0.46 -20.05
C PRO A 490 -11.78 0.03 -18.77
N LEU A 491 -11.13 -1.14 -18.81
CA LEU A 491 -10.25 -1.60 -17.73
C LEU A 491 -9.11 -0.59 -17.51
N GLN A 492 -9.03 -0.03 -16.31
CA GLN A 492 -7.93 0.87 -15.94
C GLN A 492 -6.70 0.06 -15.55
N ILE A 493 -5.57 0.28 -16.18
CA ILE A 493 -4.29 -0.32 -15.82
C ILE A 493 -3.38 0.76 -15.27
N ARG A 494 -2.77 0.51 -14.10
CA ARG A 494 -1.83 1.43 -13.46
C ARG A 494 -0.56 0.69 -13.03
N LEU A 495 0.58 1.30 -13.29
CA LEU A 495 1.89 0.87 -12.80
C LEU A 495 2.49 2.00 -11.97
N ASN A 496 2.88 1.70 -10.74
CA ASN A 496 3.55 2.62 -9.82
C ASN A 496 4.93 2.04 -9.45
N PRO A 497 5.91 2.14 -10.36
CA PRO A 497 7.21 1.52 -10.17
C PRO A 497 8.08 2.39 -9.25
N SER A 498 8.85 1.75 -8.39
CA SER A 498 9.93 2.44 -7.68
C SER A 498 11.01 2.86 -8.69
N ILE A 499 10.97 4.12 -9.14
CA ILE A 499 11.98 4.72 -10.04
C ILE A 499 13.28 5.00 -9.29
#